data_AF-A0A1E3ASN1-F1
#
_entry.id   AF-A0A1E3ASN1-F1
#
_cell.length_a   1.000
_cell.length_b   1.000
_cell.length_c   1.000
_cell.angle_alpha   90.00
_cell.angle_beta   90.00
_cell.angle_gamma   90.00
#
_symmetry.space_group_name_H-M   'P 1'
#
loop_
_entity.id
_entity.type
_entity.pdbx_description
1 polymer ?
#
loop_
_entity_poly.entity_id
_entity_poly.type
_entity_poly.pdbx_seq_one_letter_code
_entity_poly.pdbx_strand_id
1 'polypeptide(L)'
;MDLLEQCRIWNENDEYQKIIDAIEAIPESELTPELASELARAYNNAADVGDKEYFEKSVSLLKPYEEYFEGDHCWNFRIAYAYYYLDQEGLALHYFENALEARPGDEDTMEMIKACRSCLACPHFDKSFRERTEEAWAAFVKEEAELRSLMDQKDQEQGGNRILKKCGDILHLAFKDIAFELGFNGTKYELILTPEGDRARLFELVYFRRHVPEPVLEYWNIWVGRQPGHGFGLHRDGWEVSDDEVQVWAEKKDEQNVSLALYCEKLLPLLKEKEEMAWWMLYTLTDQVLGEIPAIAHIYGFEVLKEPKEEQSIILTDLPGEMENMGITVYKDADSYLENCYSAYELEPSDDPESDWRLDVFAGATRCIPLLNEYLNNESSVMDAFHKDGAVPGFFCYPTDDFTGEERAKNMLDFRDALEEAVLEKAGEDAVTFLGGASGLYCGYLDFIAWDLPAVMDAAREFFEAGPTAWGNFHTFRRNVSAVRLYYREEAEAETEE
;
A
#
# COMPACT_ATOMS: atom_id res chain seq x y z
N MET A 1 44.68 12.25 13.31
CA MET A 1 43.75 12.27 12.17
C MET A 1 42.40 11.95 12.76
N ASP A 2 41.42 12.80 12.51
CA ASP A 2 40.04 12.55 12.96
C ASP A 2 39.48 11.33 12.21
N LEU A 3 38.53 10.62 12.83
CA LEU A 3 37.94 9.41 12.24
C LEU A 3 37.24 9.70 10.92
N LEU A 4 36.54 10.83 10.81
CA LEU A 4 35.90 11.26 9.55
C LEU A 4 36.92 11.43 8.42
N GLU A 5 38.09 11.99 8.72
CA GLU A 5 39.15 12.14 7.73
C GLU A 5 39.74 10.78 7.32
N GLN A 6 39.85 9.85 8.28
CA GLN A 6 40.26 8.49 7.98
C GLN A 6 39.23 7.74 7.12
N CYS A 7 37.93 7.97 7.34
CA CYS A 7 36.86 7.39 6.54
C CYS A 7 36.91 7.87 5.08
N ARG A 8 37.20 9.15 4.85
CA ARG A 8 37.40 9.70 3.48
C ARG A 8 38.55 9.00 2.76
N ILE A 9 39.68 8.83 3.43
CA ILE A 9 40.84 8.12 2.87
C ILE A 9 40.49 6.67 2.55
N TRP A 10 39.80 5.96 3.45
CA TRP A 10 39.39 4.58 3.17
C TRP A 10 38.41 4.51 2.00
N ASN A 11 37.48 5.47 1.89
CA ASN A 11 36.53 5.51 0.79
C ASN A 11 37.21 5.76 -0.57
N GLU A 12 38.19 6.67 -0.63
CA GLU A 12 38.97 6.92 -1.86
C GLU A 12 39.81 5.71 -2.31
N ASN A 13 40.07 4.76 -1.40
CA ASN A 13 40.81 3.53 -1.68
C ASN A 13 39.91 2.29 -1.79
N ASP A 14 38.58 2.46 -1.89
CA ASP A 14 37.58 1.37 -1.92
C ASP A 14 37.64 0.44 -0.70
N GLU A 15 38.15 0.92 0.44
CA GLU A 15 38.30 0.16 1.68
C GLU A 15 37.04 0.27 2.57
N TYR A 16 35.85 0.08 1.98
CA TYR A 16 34.55 0.32 2.63
C TYR A 16 34.34 -0.50 3.91
N GLN A 17 34.77 -1.76 3.93
CA GLN A 17 34.68 -2.62 5.12
C GLN A 17 35.44 -2.04 6.32
N LYS A 18 36.55 -1.33 6.11
CA LYS A 18 37.28 -0.69 7.22
C LYS A 18 36.48 0.45 7.84
N ILE A 19 35.68 1.17 7.04
CA ILE A 19 34.78 2.22 7.53
C ILE A 19 33.69 1.58 8.39
N ILE A 20 33.06 0.52 7.87
CA ILE A 20 32.01 -0.23 8.59
C ILE A 20 32.55 -0.73 9.93
N ASP A 21 33.63 -1.52 9.91
CA ASP A 21 34.23 -2.10 11.12
C ASP A 21 34.63 -1.02 12.15
N ALA A 22 35.15 0.12 11.68
CA ALA A 22 35.62 1.18 12.56
C ALA A 22 34.48 1.96 13.23
N ILE A 23 33.39 2.26 12.50
CA ILE A 23 32.27 3.03 13.04
C ILE A 23 31.35 2.14 13.89
N GLU A 24 31.10 0.89 13.51
CA GLU A 24 30.28 -0.04 14.30
C GLU A 24 30.91 -0.41 15.66
N ALA A 25 32.23 -0.26 15.80
CA ALA A 25 32.92 -0.46 17.06
C ALA A 25 32.68 0.68 18.09
N ILE A 26 32.04 1.78 17.66
CA ILE A 26 31.78 2.95 18.50
C ILE A 26 30.42 2.78 19.20
N PRO A 27 30.27 3.23 20.46
CA PRO A 27 28.97 3.26 21.12
C PRO A 27 27.96 4.12 20.36
N GLU A 28 26.70 3.68 20.27
CA GLU A 28 25.62 4.43 19.61
C GLU A 28 25.49 5.88 20.12
N SER A 29 25.76 6.11 21.41
CA SER A 29 25.75 7.46 22.01
C SER A 29 26.82 8.42 21.46
N GLU A 30 27.84 7.89 20.79
CA GLU A 30 28.94 8.64 20.18
C GLU A 30 28.80 8.71 18.65
N LEU A 31 27.77 8.08 18.06
CA LEU A 31 27.50 8.13 16.63
C LEU A 31 26.90 9.50 16.27
N THR A 32 27.73 10.39 15.71
CA THR A 32 27.27 11.69 15.21
C THR A 32 26.54 11.53 13.86
N PRO A 33 25.69 12.49 13.45
CA PRO A 33 25.04 12.46 12.14
C PRO A 33 26.04 12.28 10.98
N GLU A 34 27.22 12.89 11.05
CA GLU A 34 28.27 12.75 10.03
C GLU A 34 28.84 11.34 9.99
N LEU A 35 29.11 10.73 11.16
CA LEU A 35 29.60 9.35 11.22
C LEU A 35 28.52 8.37 10.73
N ALA A 36 27.26 8.59 11.07
CA ALA A 36 26.14 7.81 10.53
C ALA A 36 26.06 7.92 9.01
N SER A 37 26.22 9.13 8.46
CA SER A 37 26.21 9.37 7.01
C SER A 37 27.39 8.73 6.28
N GLU A 38 28.57 8.71 6.90
CA GLU A 38 29.75 8.03 6.35
C GLU A 38 29.64 6.50 6.44
N LEU A 39 29.05 5.97 7.51
CA LEU A 39 28.72 4.55 7.65
C LEU A 39 27.70 4.11 6.60
N ALA A 40 26.63 4.89 6.40
CA ALA A 40 25.62 4.63 5.39
C ALA A 40 26.21 4.64 3.97
N ARG A 41 27.12 5.58 3.66
CA ARG A 41 27.86 5.56 2.39
C ARG A 41 28.69 4.29 2.22
N ALA A 42 29.39 3.86 3.27
CA ALA A 42 30.19 2.64 3.23
C ALA A 42 29.33 1.40 3.00
N TYR A 43 28.14 1.34 3.62
CA TYR A 43 27.14 0.31 3.37
C TYR A 43 26.69 0.30 1.90
N ASN A 44 26.28 1.44 1.35
CA ASN A 44 25.86 1.54 -0.05
C ASN A 44 26.95 1.11 -1.04
N ASN A 45 28.21 1.47 -0.77
CA ASN A 45 29.32 1.18 -1.68
C ASN A 45 29.86 -0.25 -1.55
N ALA A 46 29.68 -0.89 -0.39
CA ALA A 46 30.10 -2.28 -0.16
C ALA A 46 29.08 -3.30 -0.66
N ALA A 47 27.82 -2.88 -0.87
CA ALA A 47 26.72 -3.73 -1.26
C ALA A 47 26.77 -4.12 -2.75
N ASP A 48 26.51 -5.39 -3.04
CA ASP A 48 26.04 -5.80 -4.36
C ASP A 48 24.53 -5.50 -4.51
N VAL A 49 24.01 -5.51 -5.74
CA VAL A 49 22.59 -5.20 -6.05
C VAL A 49 21.60 -6.06 -5.23
N GLY A 50 21.98 -7.29 -4.89
CA GLY A 50 21.15 -8.21 -4.10
C GLY A 50 21.26 -8.05 -2.58
N ASP A 51 22.19 -7.23 -2.07
CA ASP A 51 22.46 -7.10 -0.63
C ASP A 51 21.49 -6.11 0.05
N LYS A 52 20.19 -6.42 0.00
CA LYS A 52 19.12 -5.57 0.53
C LYS A 52 19.35 -5.14 1.99
N GLU A 53 19.94 -6.00 2.83
CA GLU A 53 20.27 -5.69 4.24
C GLU A 53 21.22 -4.47 4.38
N TYR A 54 22.18 -4.30 3.46
CA TYR A 54 23.11 -3.17 3.50
C TYR A 54 22.38 -1.86 3.21
N PHE A 55 21.48 -1.86 2.23
CA PHE A 55 20.66 -0.70 1.89
C PHE A 55 19.64 -0.38 3.01
N GLU A 56 19.04 -1.38 3.65
CA GLU A 56 18.15 -1.20 4.81
C GLU A 56 18.87 -0.54 6.00
N LYS A 57 20.11 -0.98 6.27
CA LYS A 57 20.97 -0.34 7.29
C LYS A 57 21.31 1.11 6.91
N SER A 58 21.62 1.36 5.65
CA SER A 58 21.89 2.72 5.15
C SER A 58 20.70 3.66 5.37
N VAL A 59 19.49 3.25 5.00
CA VAL A 59 18.26 4.04 5.24
C VAL A 59 18.07 4.28 6.74
N SER A 60 18.20 3.24 7.57
CA SER A 60 18.01 3.32 9.02
C SER A 60 19.00 4.27 9.70
N LEU A 61 20.24 4.35 9.20
CA LEU A 61 21.26 5.29 9.68
C LEU A 61 20.99 6.73 9.24
N LEU A 62 20.44 6.94 8.03
CA LEU A 62 20.26 8.27 7.46
C LEU A 62 18.95 8.93 7.89
N LYS A 63 17.84 8.16 7.92
CA LYS A 63 16.47 8.69 8.09
C LYS A 63 16.28 9.53 9.37
N PRO A 64 16.84 9.17 10.55
CA PRO A 64 16.69 10.00 11.76
C PRO A 64 17.32 11.40 11.67
N TYR A 65 18.22 11.62 10.70
CA TYR A 65 18.97 12.88 10.55
C TYR A 65 18.52 13.70 9.33
N GLU A 66 17.33 13.44 8.78
CA GLU A 66 16.78 14.17 7.64
C GLU A 66 16.72 15.69 7.87
N GLU A 67 16.22 16.14 9.03
CA GLU A 67 16.21 17.57 9.40
C GLU A 67 17.62 18.15 9.56
N TYR A 68 18.58 17.35 10.04
CA TYR A 68 19.96 17.79 10.23
C TYR A 68 20.68 18.05 8.90
N PHE A 69 20.36 17.26 7.87
CA PHE A 69 20.97 17.32 6.54
C PHE A 69 20.09 18.01 5.49
N GLU A 70 19.12 18.82 5.91
CA GLU A 70 18.25 19.55 4.99
C GLU A 70 19.07 20.35 3.95
N GLY A 71 18.78 20.12 2.67
CA GLY A 71 19.49 20.74 1.54
C GLY A 71 20.90 20.19 1.26
N ASP A 72 21.34 19.12 1.93
CA ASP A 72 22.61 18.47 1.63
C ASP A 72 22.47 17.49 0.45
N HIS A 73 23.17 17.78 -0.65
CA HIS A 73 23.15 16.92 -1.84
C HIS A 73 23.63 15.49 -1.57
N CYS A 74 24.74 15.34 -0.83
CA CYS A 74 25.37 14.03 -0.62
C CYS A 74 24.50 13.13 0.24
N TRP A 75 23.88 13.67 1.29
CA TRP A 75 22.94 12.95 2.13
C TRP A 75 21.71 12.51 1.34
N ASN A 76 21.10 13.43 0.58
CA ASN A 76 19.94 13.13 -0.28
C ASN A 76 20.28 12.03 -1.30
N PHE A 77 21.44 12.13 -1.96
CA PHE A 77 21.88 11.09 -2.90
C PHE A 77 22.08 9.73 -2.23
N ARG A 78 22.70 9.68 -1.04
CA ARG A 78 22.97 8.42 -0.32
C ARG A 78 21.67 7.71 0.09
N ILE A 79 20.71 8.45 0.64
CA ILE A 79 19.44 7.85 1.07
C ILE A 79 18.59 7.46 -0.16
N ALA A 80 18.59 8.27 -1.22
CA ALA A 80 17.93 7.96 -2.49
C ALA A 80 18.50 6.69 -3.12
N TYR A 81 19.83 6.56 -3.15
CA TYR A 81 20.53 5.38 -3.67
C TYR A 81 20.11 4.11 -2.89
N ALA A 82 20.04 4.19 -1.57
CA ALA A 82 19.60 3.06 -0.77
C ALA A 82 18.13 2.69 -1.07
N TYR A 83 17.21 3.66 -1.16
CA TYR A 83 15.82 3.38 -1.54
C TYR A 83 15.69 2.80 -2.95
N TYR A 84 16.49 3.26 -3.91
CA TYR A 84 16.47 2.74 -5.28
C TYR A 84 16.78 1.24 -5.31
N TYR A 85 17.83 0.80 -4.60
CA TYR A 85 18.16 -0.63 -4.52
C TYR A 85 17.26 -1.43 -3.58
N LEU A 86 16.34 -0.78 -2.86
CA LEU A 86 15.28 -1.44 -2.09
C LEU A 86 13.96 -1.56 -2.86
N ASP A 87 13.96 -1.28 -4.17
CA ASP A 87 12.78 -1.27 -5.05
C ASP A 87 11.71 -0.28 -4.53
N GLN A 88 12.17 0.85 -3.97
CA GLN A 88 11.35 1.94 -3.45
C GLN A 88 11.61 3.22 -4.26
N GLU A 89 11.45 3.14 -5.57
CA GLU A 89 11.83 4.21 -6.50
C GLU A 89 11.03 5.50 -6.34
N GLY A 90 9.82 5.46 -5.75
CA GLY A 90 9.06 6.67 -5.43
C GLY A 90 9.75 7.51 -4.37
N LEU A 91 10.21 6.88 -3.28
CA LEU A 91 11.02 7.53 -2.26
C LEU A 91 12.40 7.91 -2.80
N ALA A 92 13.02 7.04 -3.60
CA ALA A 92 14.29 7.36 -4.23
C ALA A 92 14.20 8.61 -5.12
N LEU A 93 13.16 8.71 -5.95
CA LEU A 93 12.91 9.84 -6.82
C LEU A 93 12.77 11.14 -6.01
N HIS A 94 12.00 11.13 -4.92
CA HIS A 94 11.87 12.29 -4.03
C HIS A 94 13.23 12.80 -3.54
N TYR A 95 14.06 11.90 -3.01
CA TYR A 95 15.37 12.27 -2.49
C TYR A 95 16.38 12.64 -3.60
N PHE A 96 16.33 12.00 -4.78
CA PHE A 96 17.17 12.42 -5.91
C PHE A 96 16.76 13.79 -6.45
N GLU A 97 15.47 14.13 -6.49
CA GLU A 97 15.01 15.46 -6.86
C GLU A 97 15.53 16.51 -5.86
N ASN A 98 15.44 16.25 -4.55
CA ASN A 98 16.06 17.11 -3.52
C ASN A 98 17.59 17.22 -3.69
N ALA A 99 18.27 16.13 -4.04
CA ALA A 99 19.71 16.14 -4.32
C ALA A 99 20.05 17.02 -5.54
N LEU A 100 19.22 16.98 -6.58
CA LEU A 100 19.40 17.80 -7.79
C LEU A 100 19.11 19.28 -7.52
N GLU A 101 18.15 19.60 -6.65
CA GLU A 101 17.91 20.97 -6.20
C GLU A 101 19.12 21.54 -5.44
N ALA A 102 19.72 20.74 -4.56
CA ALA A 102 20.92 21.11 -3.81
C ALA A 102 22.17 21.26 -4.71
N ARG A 103 22.25 20.51 -5.82
CA ARG A 103 23.31 20.63 -6.82
C ARG A 103 22.77 20.53 -8.25
N PRO A 104 22.30 21.65 -8.82
CA PRO A 104 21.73 21.64 -10.17
C PRO A 104 22.75 21.24 -11.24
N GLY A 105 22.34 20.34 -12.14
CA GLY A 105 23.18 19.87 -13.26
C GLY A 105 24.12 18.73 -12.92
N ASP A 106 23.98 18.10 -11.74
CA ASP A 106 24.69 16.87 -11.39
C ASP A 106 24.23 15.71 -12.29
N GLU A 107 25.12 15.25 -13.18
CA GLU A 107 24.80 14.26 -14.22
C GLU A 107 24.37 12.92 -13.62
N ASP A 108 25.08 12.43 -12.61
CA ASP A 108 24.78 11.18 -11.91
C ASP A 108 23.38 11.21 -11.28
N THR A 109 23.01 12.32 -10.62
CA THR A 109 21.67 12.49 -10.05
C THR A 109 20.58 12.52 -11.13
N MET A 110 20.81 13.20 -12.25
CA MET A 110 19.85 13.24 -13.36
C MET A 110 19.66 11.85 -13.99
N GLU A 111 20.72 11.04 -14.11
CA GLU A 111 20.63 9.66 -14.58
C GLU A 111 19.82 8.78 -13.61
N MET A 112 20.04 8.92 -12.31
CA MET A 112 19.27 8.19 -11.29
C MET A 112 17.79 8.58 -11.28
N ILE A 113 17.45 9.86 -11.44
CA ILE A 113 16.06 10.32 -11.60
C ILE A 113 15.40 9.66 -12.81
N LYS A 114 16.11 9.61 -13.95
CA LYS A 114 15.61 8.98 -15.17
C LYS A 114 15.39 7.48 -14.95
N ALA A 115 16.30 6.80 -14.26
CA ALA A 115 16.16 5.39 -13.90
C ALA A 115 14.92 5.17 -13.02
N CYS A 116 14.74 5.96 -11.96
CA CYS A 116 13.56 5.89 -11.08
C CYS A 116 12.26 6.06 -11.89
N ARG A 117 12.18 7.08 -12.73
CA ARG A 117 10.98 7.32 -13.57
C ARG A 117 10.70 6.17 -14.53
N SER A 118 11.73 5.51 -15.05
CA SER A 118 11.59 4.32 -15.89
C SER A 118 11.02 3.13 -15.10
N CYS A 119 11.56 2.85 -13.90
CA CYS A 119 11.06 1.79 -13.03
C CYS A 119 9.62 2.07 -12.59
N LEU A 120 9.29 3.32 -12.25
CA LEU A 120 7.94 3.70 -11.84
C LEU A 120 6.89 3.63 -12.98
N ALA A 121 7.32 3.82 -14.23
CA ALA A 121 6.47 3.66 -15.41
C ALA A 121 6.23 2.19 -15.77
N CYS A 122 7.26 1.35 -15.61
CA CYS A 122 7.22 -0.07 -15.91
C CYS A 122 7.89 -0.86 -14.77
N PRO A 123 7.18 -1.10 -13.65
CA PRO A 123 7.76 -1.75 -12.49
C PRO A 123 8.28 -3.15 -12.82
N HIS A 124 9.48 -3.44 -12.34
CA HIS A 124 10.09 -4.76 -12.43
C HIS A 124 10.63 -5.12 -11.06
N PHE A 125 10.09 -6.18 -10.47
CA PHE A 125 10.49 -6.68 -9.16
C PHE A 125 11.23 -8.00 -9.32
N ASP A 126 12.16 -8.28 -8.40
CA ASP A 126 12.79 -9.60 -8.29
C ASP A 126 11.74 -10.73 -8.13
N LYS A 127 10.66 -10.41 -7.40
CA LYS A 127 9.49 -11.27 -7.20
C LYS A 127 8.24 -10.41 -7.14
N SER A 128 7.23 -10.84 -7.87
CA SER A 128 5.87 -10.29 -7.83
C SER A 128 5.17 -10.60 -6.49
N PHE A 129 4.13 -9.84 -6.13
CA PHE A 129 3.36 -10.12 -4.90
C PHE A 129 2.74 -11.52 -4.90
N ARG A 130 2.39 -12.05 -6.08
CA ARG A 130 1.95 -13.44 -6.26
C ARG A 130 3.02 -14.43 -5.79
N GLU A 131 4.24 -14.34 -6.33
CA GLU A 131 5.34 -15.24 -5.97
C GLU A 131 5.71 -15.11 -4.48
N ARG A 132 5.71 -13.88 -3.97
CA ARG A 132 5.98 -13.61 -2.56
C ARG A 132 4.90 -14.21 -1.63
N THR A 133 3.63 -14.16 -2.04
CA THR A 133 2.50 -14.79 -1.33
C THR A 133 2.67 -16.31 -1.28
N GLU A 134 3.04 -16.94 -2.41
CA GLU A 134 3.30 -18.39 -2.47
C GLU A 134 4.45 -18.79 -1.53
N GLU A 135 5.54 -18.02 -1.51
CA GLU A 135 6.68 -18.27 -0.63
C GLU A 135 6.34 -18.12 0.85
N ALA A 136 5.60 -17.07 1.21
CA ALA A 136 5.14 -16.84 2.57
C ALA A 136 4.25 -17.98 3.07
N TRP A 137 3.29 -18.45 2.26
CA TRP A 137 2.45 -19.58 2.65
C TRP A 137 3.21 -20.91 2.72
N ALA A 138 4.16 -21.14 1.82
CA ALA A 138 5.03 -22.31 1.89
C ALA A 138 5.88 -22.31 3.18
N ALA A 139 6.41 -21.14 3.57
CA ALA A 139 7.11 -20.97 4.84
C ALA A 139 6.17 -21.14 6.04
N PHE A 140 4.96 -20.58 5.98
CA PHE A 140 3.96 -20.73 7.04
C PHE A 140 3.63 -22.20 7.28
N VAL A 141 3.33 -22.98 6.24
CA VAL A 141 3.03 -24.42 6.34
C VAL A 141 4.17 -25.19 7.01
N LYS A 142 5.41 -24.84 6.71
CA LYS A 142 6.59 -25.49 7.31
C LYS A 142 6.73 -25.20 8.80
N GLU A 143 6.42 -23.97 9.22
CA GLU A 143 6.65 -23.49 10.59
C GLU A 143 5.38 -23.54 11.49
N GLU A 144 4.22 -23.82 10.89
CA GLU A 144 2.87 -23.85 11.49
C GLU A 144 2.82 -24.57 12.83
N ALA A 145 3.35 -25.80 12.89
CA ALA A 145 3.26 -26.64 14.08
C ALA A 145 4.10 -26.09 15.24
N GLU A 146 5.24 -25.44 14.93
CA GLU A 146 6.03 -24.76 15.94
C GLU A 146 5.33 -23.48 16.40
N LEU A 147 4.70 -22.70 15.51
CA LEU A 147 3.91 -21.53 15.89
C LEU A 147 2.84 -21.89 16.91
N ARG A 148 2.03 -22.94 16.63
CA ARG A 148 1.05 -23.45 17.60
C ARG A 148 1.70 -23.89 18.91
N SER A 149 2.78 -24.66 18.82
CA SER A 149 3.49 -25.15 20.00
C SER A 149 4.07 -24.02 20.85
N LEU A 150 4.41 -22.88 20.26
CA LEU A 150 4.85 -21.70 20.99
C LEU A 150 3.65 -20.97 21.62
N MET A 151 2.53 -20.83 20.91
CA MET A 151 1.30 -20.22 21.44
C MET A 151 0.73 -20.97 22.65
N ASP A 152 0.92 -22.29 22.73
CA ASP A 152 0.49 -23.10 23.88
C ASP A 152 1.38 -22.94 25.13
N GLN A 153 2.54 -22.28 25.01
CA GLN A 153 3.46 -22.10 26.13
C GLN A 153 3.00 -20.97 27.07
N LYS A 154 3.15 -21.19 28.38
CA LYS A 154 2.66 -20.28 29.42
C LYS A 154 3.59 -19.09 29.75
N ASP A 155 4.75 -18.99 29.09
CA ASP A 155 5.70 -17.90 29.34
C ASP A 155 5.34 -16.69 28.48
N GLN A 156 4.45 -15.84 29.01
CA GLN A 156 3.68 -14.88 28.21
C GLN A 156 4.54 -13.78 27.57
N GLU A 157 5.57 -13.27 28.23
CA GLU A 157 6.27 -12.07 27.76
C GLU A 157 7.40 -12.41 26.77
N GLN A 158 8.31 -13.33 27.14
CA GLN A 158 9.38 -13.77 26.22
C GLN A 158 8.84 -14.69 25.12
N GLY A 159 7.82 -15.50 25.42
CA GLY A 159 7.15 -16.34 24.43
C GLY A 159 6.39 -15.50 23.40
N GLY A 160 5.67 -14.46 23.84
CA GLY A 160 4.92 -13.55 22.97
C GLY A 160 5.81 -12.89 21.91
N ASN A 161 6.91 -12.27 22.32
CA ASN A 161 7.85 -11.63 21.38
C ASN A 161 8.45 -12.63 20.38
N ARG A 162 8.76 -13.85 20.83
CA ARG A 162 9.31 -14.88 19.93
C ARG A 162 8.29 -15.34 18.89
N ILE A 163 7.02 -15.51 19.29
CA ILE A 163 5.95 -15.91 18.37
C ILE A 163 5.68 -14.80 17.36
N LEU A 164 5.53 -13.56 17.82
CA LEU A 164 5.32 -12.39 16.96
C LEU A 164 6.45 -12.24 15.96
N LYS A 165 7.72 -12.30 16.42
CA LYS A 165 8.86 -12.24 15.51
C LYS A 165 8.80 -13.37 14.48
N LYS A 166 8.57 -14.61 14.90
CA LYS A 166 8.58 -15.75 13.98
C LYS A 166 7.46 -15.68 12.94
N CYS A 167 6.25 -15.30 13.34
CA CYS A 167 5.14 -15.10 12.41
C CYS A 167 5.39 -13.89 11.50
N GLY A 168 5.92 -12.80 12.05
CA GLY A 168 6.33 -11.61 11.30
C GLY A 168 7.37 -11.94 10.23
N ASP A 169 8.44 -12.66 10.57
CA ASP A 169 9.49 -13.09 9.63
C ASP A 169 8.91 -13.88 8.43
N ILE A 170 7.85 -14.66 8.65
CA ILE A 170 7.14 -15.40 7.58
C ILE A 170 6.29 -14.44 6.73
N LEU A 171 5.50 -13.58 7.37
CA LEU A 171 4.67 -12.61 6.65
C LEU A 171 5.52 -11.59 5.88
N HIS A 172 6.72 -11.28 6.36
CA HIS A 172 7.67 -10.39 5.70
C HIS A 172 8.26 -10.93 4.39
N LEU A 173 8.00 -12.20 4.07
CA LEU A 173 8.24 -12.73 2.73
C LEU A 173 7.27 -12.14 1.70
N ALA A 174 6.03 -11.84 2.11
CA ALA A 174 4.99 -11.23 1.28
C ALA A 174 4.91 -9.71 1.42
N PHE A 175 4.96 -9.21 2.65
CA PHE A 175 4.69 -7.82 2.97
C PHE A 175 5.91 -7.13 3.57
N LYS A 176 6.32 -5.99 3.04
CA LYS A 176 7.43 -5.23 3.62
C LYS A 176 7.05 -4.62 4.97
N ASP A 177 5.83 -4.13 5.09
CA ASP A 177 5.26 -3.72 6.38
C ASP A 177 3.95 -4.48 6.58
N ILE A 178 3.72 -5.06 7.76
CA ILE A 178 2.43 -5.67 8.09
C ILE A 178 2.14 -5.65 9.59
N ALA A 179 0.90 -5.31 9.91
CA ALA A 179 0.34 -5.44 11.24
C ALA A 179 -0.57 -6.68 11.31
N PHE A 180 -0.44 -7.45 12.37
CA PHE A 180 -1.22 -8.67 12.58
C PHE A 180 -1.37 -9.00 14.07
N GLU A 181 -2.38 -9.80 14.36
CA GLU A 181 -2.63 -10.35 15.70
C GLU A 181 -2.70 -11.88 15.65
N LEU A 182 -2.34 -12.50 16.78
CA LEU A 182 -2.39 -13.94 16.96
C LEU A 182 -3.30 -14.27 18.15
N GLY A 183 -4.18 -15.25 17.97
CA GLY A 183 -5.18 -15.63 18.96
C GLY A 183 -5.49 -17.11 19.00
N PHE A 184 -6.30 -17.51 19.97
CA PHE A 184 -6.89 -18.85 20.04
C PHE A 184 -8.32 -18.74 20.58
N ASN A 185 -9.30 -19.08 19.75
CA ASN A 185 -10.72 -18.92 20.10
C ASN A 185 -11.29 -20.09 20.92
N GLY A 186 -10.44 -20.97 21.43
CA GLY A 186 -10.84 -22.20 22.13
C GLY A 186 -10.96 -23.43 21.23
N THR A 187 -10.96 -23.25 19.90
CA THR A 187 -11.04 -24.35 18.92
C THR A 187 -9.92 -24.33 17.89
N LYS A 188 -9.63 -23.15 17.32
CA LYS A 188 -8.58 -22.92 16.33
C LYS A 188 -7.71 -21.74 16.72
N TYR A 189 -6.48 -21.77 16.24
CA TYR A 189 -5.58 -20.63 16.30
C TYR A 189 -6.04 -19.58 15.29
N GLU A 190 -5.72 -18.32 15.53
CA GLU A 190 -6.17 -17.22 14.71
C GLU A 190 -4.97 -16.37 14.30
N LEU A 191 -4.91 -16.07 13.00
CA LEU A 191 -4.07 -15.01 12.46
C LEU A 191 -5.00 -13.96 11.87
N ILE A 192 -4.97 -12.76 12.46
CA ILE A 192 -5.78 -11.63 12.03
C ILE A 192 -4.85 -10.64 11.36
N LEU A 193 -5.00 -10.45 10.05
CA LEU A 193 -4.27 -9.46 9.27
C LEU A 193 -5.05 -8.15 9.36
N THR A 194 -4.47 -7.10 9.96
CA THR A 194 -5.16 -5.83 10.12
C THR A 194 -4.77 -4.85 8.99
N PRO A 195 -5.75 -4.24 8.31
CA PRO A 195 -5.52 -3.12 7.40
C PRO A 195 -5.23 -1.80 8.13
N GLU A 196 -5.38 -1.72 9.46
CA GLU A 196 -5.22 -0.49 10.25
C GLU A 196 -6.01 0.71 9.69
N GLY A 197 -7.23 0.45 9.21
CA GLY A 197 -8.10 1.46 8.60
C GLY A 197 -7.79 1.77 7.12
N ASP A 198 -6.71 1.25 6.56
CA ASP A 198 -6.34 1.47 5.16
C ASP A 198 -7.18 0.61 4.21
N ARG A 199 -8.05 1.31 3.46
CA ARG A 199 -8.95 0.68 2.48
C ARG A 199 -8.21 0.08 1.29
N ALA A 200 -7.11 0.66 0.83
CA ALA A 200 -6.35 0.14 -0.31
C ALA A 200 -5.59 -1.13 0.07
N ARG A 201 -5.06 -1.18 1.29
CA ARG A 201 -4.36 -2.34 1.85
C ARG A 201 -5.22 -3.62 1.91
N LEU A 202 -6.55 -3.48 2.00
CA LEU A 202 -7.46 -4.62 1.97
C LEU A 202 -7.27 -5.52 0.74
N PHE A 203 -6.90 -4.97 -0.41
CA PHE A 203 -6.73 -5.75 -1.64
C PHE A 203 -5.59 -6.78 -1.49
N GLU A 204 -4.44 -6.38 -0.94
CA GLU A 204 -3.30 -7.27 -0.72
C GLU A 204 -3.61 -8.29 0.38
N LEU A 205 -4.25 -7.87 1.47
CA LEU A 205 -4.61 -8.76 2.57
C LEU A 205 -5.63 -9.82 2.15
N VAL A 206 -6.66 -9.43 1.38
CA VAL A 206 -7.65 -10.35 0.83
C VAL A 206 -7.01 -11.29 -0.19
N TYR A 207 -6.16 -10.78 -1.09
CA TYR A 207 -5.41 -11.62 -2.01
C TYR A 207 -4.59 -12.67 -1.25
N PHE A 208 -3.78 -12.26 -0.30
CA PHE A 208 -2.97 -13.16 0.52
C PHE A 208 -3.81 -14.21 1.24
N ARG A 209 -4.94 -13.80 1.85
CA ARG A 209 -5.86 -14.70 2.55
C ARG A 209 -6.58 -15.68 1.61
N ARG A 210 -6.86 -15.32 0.36
CA ARG A 210 -7.45 -16.25 -0.63
C ARG A 210 -6.51 -17.42 -0.97
N HIS A 211 -5.21 -17.23 -0.80
CA HIS A 211 -4.18 -18.22 -1.11
C HIS A 211 -3.79 -19.12 0.07
N VAL A 212 -4.55 -19.09 1.18
CA VAL A 212 -4.26 -19.94 2.35
C VAL A 212 -4.32 -21.43 1.95
N PRO A 213 -3.25 -22.21 2.16
CA PRO A 213 -3.26 -23.64 1.86
C PRO A 213 -4.26 -24.42 2.72
N GLU A 214 -4.97 -25.39 2.14
CA GLU A 214 -5.95 -26.23 2.86
C GLU A 214 -5.43 -26.84 4.19
N PRO A 215 -4.17 -27.33 4.30
CA PRO A 215 -3.66 -27.87 5.57
C PRO A 215 -3.58 -26.84 6.69
N VAL A 216 -3.39 -25.55 6.39
CA VAL A 216 -3.37 -24.48 7.39
C VAL A 216 -4.76 -24.31 8.00
N LEU A 217 -5.80 -24.40 7.17
CA LEU A 217 -7.20 -24.24 7.58
C LEU A 217 -7.69 -25.35 8.51
N GLU A 218 -6.95 -26.47 8.66
CA GLU A 218 -7.27 -27.50 9.66
C GLU A 218 -7.15 -26.95 11.09
N TYR A 219 -6.13 -26.11 11.33
CA TYR A 219 -5.79 -25.62 12.68
C TYR A 219 -6.00 -24.12 12.86
N TRP A 220 -6.01 -23.34 11.78
CA TRP A 220 -6.06 -21.88 11.82
C TRP A 220 -7.33 -21.30 11.20
N ASN A 221 -7.78 -20.19 11.76
CA ASN A 221 -8.62 -19.21 11.08
C ASN A 221 -7.72 -18.04 10.63
N ILE A 222 -7.81 -17.68 9.36
CA ILE A 222 -7.10 -16.54 8.78
C ILE A 222 -8.13 -15.47 8.46
N TRP A 223 -8.06 -14.35 9.17
CA TRP A 223 -8.99 -13.24 9.05
C TRP A 223 -8.31 -12.03 8.44
N VAL A 224 -9.04 -11.30 7.61
CA VAL A 224 -8.69 -9.93 7.21
C VAL A 224 -9.63 -9.01 7.98
N GLY A 225 -9.05 -8.19 8.84
CA GLY A 225 -9.78 -7.34 9.75
C GLY A 225 -10.10 -8.00 11.11
N ARG A 226 -9.97 -7.23 12.19
CA ARG A 226 -10.45 -7.61 13.52
C ARG A 226 -11.93 -7.99 13.49
N GLN A 227 -12.27 -9.04 14.22
CA GLN A 227 -13.63 -9.53 14.35
C GLN A 227 -14.34 -8.80 15.51
N PRO A 228 -15.65 -8.53 15.42
CA PRO A 228 -16.38 -7.82 16.47
C PRO A 228 -16.34 -8.59 17.79
N GLY A 229 -16.10 -7.85 18.88
CA GLY A 229 -16.04 -8.34 20.26
C GLY A 229 -16.64 -7.36 21.27
N HIS A 230 -16.88 -7.84 22.49
CA HIS A 230 -17.43 -7.05 23.60
C HIS A 230 -16.72 -7.32 24.92
N GLY A 231 -16.81 -6.36 25.84
CA GLY A 231 -16.24 -6.48 27.19
C GLY A 231 -14.71 -6.41 27.16
N PHE A 232 -14.19 -5.64 26.20
CA PHE A 232 -12.77 -5.44 25.98
C PHE A 232 -12.34 -4.11 26.59
N GLY A 233 -11.25 -4.15 27.37
CA GLY A 233 -10.58 -2.97 27.90
C GLY A 233 -9.22 -2.80 27.24
N LEU A 234 -8.97 -1.63 26.66
CA LEU A 234 -7.63 -1.28 26.17
C LEU A 234 -6.77 -0.79 27.32
N HIS A 235 -5.57 -1.34 27.46
CA HIS A 235 -4.57 -0.86 28.40
C HIS A 235 -3.29 -0.42 27.69
N ARG A 236 -2.85 0.83 27.87
CA ARG A 236 -1.60 1.35 27.30
C ARG A 236 -1.03 2.48 28.16
N ASP A 237 0.28 2.44 28.46
CA ASP A 237 0.97 3.45 29.26
C ASP A 237 0.28 3.79 30.60
N GLY A 238 -0.35 2.79 31.24
CA GLY A 238 -1.11 2.98 32.48
C GLY A 238 -2.51 3.57 32.31
N TRP A 239 -2.94 3.87 31.08
CA TRP A 239 -4.31 4.24 30.73
C TRP A 239 -5.14 3.01 30.45
N GLU A 240 -6.38 3.03 30.90
CA GLU A 240 -7.35 1.96 30.68
C GLU A 240 -8.70 2.56 30.26
N VAL A 241 -9.31 2.05 29.20
CA VAL A 241 -10.66 2.40 28.79
C VAL A 241 -11.38 1.16 28.30
N SER A 242 -12.65 1.02 28.69
CA SER A 242 -13.54 -0.04 28.20
C SER A 242 -14.59 0.52 27.25
N ASP A 243 -15.11 -0.34 26.39
CA ASP A 243 -16.16 -0.03 25.42
C ASP A 243 -17.45 0.55 26.07
N ASP A 244 -17.81 0.11 27.27
CA ASP A 244 -18.97 0.61 28.03
C ASP A 244 -18.76 1.98 28.71
N GLU A 245 -17.53 2.50 28.73
CA GLU A 245 -17.17 3.83 29.27
C GLU A 245 -17.22 4.94 28.19
N VAL A 246 -17.54 4.62 26.94
CA VAL A 246 -17.49 5.52 25.79
C VAL A 246 -18.90 5.89 25.33
N GLN A 247 -19.20 7.20 25.32
CA GLN A 247 -20.43 7.73 24.74
C GLN A 247 -20.25 8.02 23.25
N VAL A 248 -21.28 7.73 22.47
CA VAL A 248 -21.28 7.89 21.01
C VAL A 248 -22.53 8.64 20.57
N TRP A 249 -22.35 9.60 19.66
CA TRP A 249 -23.40 10.18 18.85
C TRP A 249 -23.17 9.72 17.41
N ALA A 250 -24.08 8.89 16.90
CA ALA A 250 -24.06 8.38 15.54
C ALA A 250 -25.05 9.19 14.67
N GLU A 251 -24.56 9.69 13.53
CA GLU A 251 -25.35 10.45 12.58
C GLU A 251 -25.28 9.79 11.20
N LYS A 252 -26.42 9.31 10.69
CA LYS A 252 -26.51 8.74 9.33
C LYS A 252 -26.23 9.84 8.29
N LYS A 253 -25.24 9.63 7.42
CA LYS A 253 -24.86 10.57 6.35
C LYS A 253 -25.53 10.26 5.02
N ASP A 254 -25.58 8.99 4.67
CA ASP A 254 -26.28 8.48 3.50
C ASP A 254 -26.80 7.06 3.78
N GLU A 255 -27.22 6.32 2.76
CA GLU A 255 -27.82 4.99 2.92
C GLU A 255 -26.92 3.99 3.67
N GLN A 256 -25.59 4.08 3.52
CA GLN A 256 -24.63 3.11 4.05
C GLN A 256 -23.61 3.71 5.02
N ASN A 257 -23.52 5.04 5.12
CA ASN A 257 -22.48 5.70 5.91
C ASN A 257 -23.00 6.38 7.18
N VAL A 258 -22.18 6.35 8.22
CA VAL A 258 -22.41 6.99 9.52
C VAL A 258 -21.21 7.85 9.92
N SER A 259 -21.45 8.99 10.54
CA SER A 259 -20.42 9.74 11.26
C SER A 259 -20.59 9.56 12.75
N LEU A 260 -19.47 9.38 13.45
CA LEU A 260 -19.42 9.15 14.88
C LEU A 260 -18.73 10.33 15.55
N ALA A 261 -19.33 10.81 16.64
CA ALA A 261 -18.67 11.65 17.61
C ALA A 261 -18.60 10.90 18.94
N LEU A 262 -17.40 10.78 19.51
CA LEU A 262 -17.12 9.98 20.70
C LEU A 262 -16.69 10.87 21.86
N TYR A 263 -17.15 10.54 23.06
CA TYR A 263 -16.72 11.19 24.29
C TYR A 263 -16.42 10.14 25.36
N CYS A 264 -15.26 10.28 26.00
CA CYS A 264 -14.89 9.48 27.17
C CYS A 264 -14.26 10.38 28.23
N GLU A 265 -14.98 10.61 29.34
CA GLU A 265 -14.53 11.48 30.43
C GLU A 265 -13.16 11.05 30.99
N LYS A 266 -12.95 9.73 31.09
CA LYS A 266 -11.72 9.12 31.62
C LYS A 266 -10.48 9.45 30.79
N LEU A 267 -10.64 9.64 29.48
CA LEU A 267 -9.56 9.96 28.56
C LEU A 267 -9.31 11.46 28.38
N LEU A 268 -10.10 12.35 29.02
CA LEU A 268 -9.91 13.80 28.88
C LEU A 268 -8.51 14.31 29.30
N PRO A 269 -7.85 13.78 30.35
CA PRO A 269 -6.48 14.20 30.66
C PRO A 269 -5.51 13.70 29.59
N LEU A 270 -5.67 12.46 29.12
CA LEU A 270 -4.85 11.91 28.04
C LEU A 270 -5.02 12.71 26.74
N LEU A 271 -6.24 13.10 26.39
CA LEU A 271 -6.52 13.91 25.21
C LEU A 271 -5.79 15.27 25.23
N LYS A 272 -5.47 15.80 26.42
CA LYS A 272 -4.68 17.03 26.57
C LYS A 272 -3.17 16.79 26.51
N GLU A 273 -2.70 15.64 27.00
CA GLU A 273 -1.27 15.33 27.13
C GLU A 273 -0.70 14.63 25.89
N LYS A 274 -1.46 13.70 25.30
CA LYS A 274 -1.12 12.87 24.16
C LYS A 274 -2.38 12.61 23.32
N GLU A 275 -2.84 13.64 22.60
CA GLU A 275 -4.07 13.62 21.81
C GLU A 275 -4.15 12.39 20.89
N GLU A 276 -3.10 12.10 20.13
CA GLU A 276 -3.07 10.95 19.22
C GLU A 276 -3.25 9.60 19.90
N MET A 277 -2.76 9.45 21.14
CA MET A 277 -2.92 8.21 21.90
C MET A 277 -4.38 8.02 22.34
N ALA A 278 -5.06 9.10 22.76
CA ALA A 278 -6.48 9.03 23.09
C ALA A 278 -7.33 8.71 21.85
N TRP A 279 -7.01 9.34 20.71
CA TRP A 279 -7.63 9.04 19.42
C TRP A 279 -7.45 7.58 19.02
N TRP A 280 -6.22 7.08 19.07
CA TRP A 280 -5.90 5.68 18.77
C TRP A 280 -6.68 4.72 19.67
N MET A 281 -6.79 4.98 20.98
CA MET A 281 -7.55 4.12 21.89
C MET A 281 -9.04 4.07 21.54
N LEU A 282 -9.67 5.21 21.26
CA LEU A 282 -11.09 5.27 20.91
C LEU A 282 -11.38 4.66 19.53
N TYR A 283 -10.48 4.90 18.56
CA TYR A 283 -10.57 4.30 17.23
C TYR A 283 -10.46 2.78 17.33
N THR A 284 -9.43 2.28 18.03
CA THR A 284 -9.22 0.84 18.23
C THR A 284 -10.39 0.19 18.98
N LEU A 285 -10.97 0.84 19.99
CA LEU A 285 -12.19 0.32 20.64
C LEU A 285 -13.38 0.24 19.68
N THR A 286 -13.54 1.25 18.82
CA THR A 286 -14.62 1.27 17.82
C THR A 286 -14.46 0.13 16.82
N ASP A 287 -13.24 -0.09 16.33
CA ASP A 287 -12.91 -1.23 15.47
C ASP A 287 -13.14 -2.57 16.16
N GLN A 288 -12.85 -2.68 17.47
CA GLN A 288 -13.11 -3.91 18.21
C GLN A 288 -14.61 -4.16 18.39
N VAL A 289 -15.41 -3.12 18.62
CA VAL A 289 -16.86 -3.26 18.81
C VAL A 289 -17.58 -3.58 17.49
N LEU A 290 -17.19 -2.91 16.40
CA LEU A 290 -17.82 -3.10 15.09
C LEU A 290 -17.21 -4.26 14.29
N GLY A 291 -15.92 -4.53 14.47
CA GLY A 291 -15.06 -5.16 13.47
C GLY A 291 -14.45 -4.13 12.51
N GLU A 292 -13.22 -4.36 12.06
CA GLU A 292 -12.49 -3.41 11.20
C GLU A 292 -13.12 -3.25 9.82
N ILE A 293 -13.69 -4.32 9.24
CA ILE A 293 -14.30 -4.25 7.91
C ILE A 293 -15.57 -3.37 7.93
N PRO A 294 -16.52 -3.58 8.86
CA PRO A 294 -17.62 -2.63 9.09
C PRO A 294 -17.16 -1.19 9.30
N ALA A 295 -16.12 -0.99 10.11
CA ALA A 295 -15.59 0.34 10.41
C ALA A 295 -15.10 1.04 9.13
N ILE A 296 -14.25 0.37 8.33
CA ILE A 296 -13.73 0.88 7.05
C ILE A 296 -14.84 1.15 6.04
N ALA A 297 -15.86 0.29 6.00
CA ALA A 297 -16.93 0.36 5.02
C ALA A 297 -17.93 1.49 5.31
N HIS A 298 -18.22 1.77 6.58
CA HIS A 298 -19.37 2.58 6.97
C HIS A 298 -19.05 3.84 7.77
N ILE A 299 -17.89 3.94 8.42
CA ILE A 299 -17.52 5.15 9.17
C ILE A 299 -17.01 6.20 8.19
N TYR A 300 -17.82 7.21 7.93
CA TYR A 300 -17.48 8.35 7.08
C TYR A 300 -16.74 9.47 7.82
N GLY A 301 -17.04 9.63 9.10
CA GLY A 301 -16.42 10.66 9.94
C GLY A 301 -16.26 10.17 11.37
N PHE A 302 -15.15 10.52 11.99
CA PHE A 302 -14.83 10.14 13.36
C PHE A 302 -14.31 11.38 14.09
N GLU A 303 -14.97 11.77 15.17
CA GLU A 303 -14.62 12.93 15.98
C GLU A 303 -14.47 12.52 17.44
N VAL A 304 -13.38 12.94 18.10
CA VAL A 304 -13.22 12.81 19.56
C VAL A 304 -13.52 14.15 20.24
N LEU A 305 -14.56 14.15 21.07
CA LEU A 305 -15.08 15.33 21.73
C LEU A 305 -14.39 15.63 23.06
N LYS A 306 -14.25 16.92 23.37
CA LYS A 306 -13.74 17.42 24.65
C LYS A 306 -14.85 17.62 25.69
N GLU A 307 -16.08 17.78 25.24
CA GLU A 307 -17.29 17.94 26.05
C GLU A 307 -18.42 17.11 25.42
N PRO A 308 -19.33 16.52 26.21
CA PRO A 308 -20.45 15.76 25.67
C PRO A 308 -21.45 16.70 24.96
N LYS A 309 -22.16 16.19 23.96
CA LYS A 309 -23.27 16.93 23.33
C LYS A 309 -24.51 16.93 24.21
N GLU A 310 -25.43 17.88 23.99
CA GLU A 310 -26.70 17.95 24.74
C GLU A 310 -27.69 16.87 24.29
N GLU A 311 -27.59 16.41 23.04
CA GLU A 311 -28.40 15.32 22.51
C GLU A 311 -28.11 13.99 23.21
N GLN A 312 -29.08 13.09 23.21
CA GLN A 312 -28.92 11.77 23.81
C GLN A 312 -27.85 10.96 23.05
N SER A 313 -26.84 10.49 23.78
CA SER A 313 -25.86 9.52 23.30
C SER A 313 -26.33 8.08 23.52
N ILE A 314 -25.69 7.17 22.78
CA ILE A 314 -25.63 5.74 23.10
C ILE A 314 -24.27 5.42 23.74
N ILE A 315 -24.12 4.24 24.32
CA ILE A 315 -22.79 3.70 24.66
C ILE A 315 -22.21 2.99 23.43
N LEU A 316 -20.88 2.93 23.32
CA LEU A 316 -20.22 2.37 22.13
C LEU A 316 -20.64 0.92 21.85
N THR A 317 -20.85 0.10 22.87
CA THR A 317 -21.33 -1.29 22.74
C THR A 317 -22.69 -1.42 22.06
N ASP A 318 -23.53 -0.38 22.09
CA ASP A 318 -24.84 -0.35 21.42
C ASP A 318 -24.75 0.11 19.96
N LEU A 319 -23.58 0.57 19.50
CA LEU A 319 -23.38 1.12 18.15
C LEU A 319 -23.75 0.15 17.02
N PRO A 320 -23.40 -1.15 17.05
CA PRO A 320 -23.83 -2.09 16.01
C PRO A 320 -25.36 -2.12 15.85
N GLY A 321 -26.09 -2.17 16.98
CA GLY A 321 -27.55 -2.17 16.99
C GLY A 321 -28.14 -0.85 16.49
N GLU A 322 -27.49 0.27 16.79
CA GLU A 322 -27.91 1.57 16.27
C GLU A 322 -27.70 1.68 14.75
N MET A 323 -26.59 1.17 14.22
CA MET A 323 -26.36 1.10 12.77
C MET A 323 -27.41 0.22 12.06
N GLU A 324 -27.81 -0.90 12.67
CA GLU A 324 -28.92 -1.73 12.18
C GLU A 324 -30.25 -0.97 12.20
N ASN A 325 -30.56 -0.23 13.27
CA ASN A 325 -31.76 0.60 13.38
C ASN A 325 -31.79 1.72 12.33
N MET A 326 -30.62 2.24 11.96
CA MET A 326 -30.45 3.19 10.86
C MET A 326 -30.64 2.54 9.48
N GLY A 327 -30.73 1.21 9.39
CA GLY A 327 -30.88 0.46 8.14
C GLY A 327 -29.58 0.32 7.34
N ILE A 328 -28.42 0.41 8.00
CA ILE A 328 -27.11 0.19 7.37
C ILE A 328 -26.88 -1.32 7.23
N THR A 329 -26.47 -1.76 6.04
CA THR A 329 -26.17 -3.17 5.80
C THR A 329 -24.69 -3.41 6.07
N VAL A 330 -24.37 -4.09 7.16
CA VAL A 330 -22.99 -4.27 7.61
C VAL A 330 -22.30 -5.42 6.88
N TYR A 331 -21.15 -5.13 6.26
CA TYR A 331 -20.28 -6.15 5.66
C TYR A 331 -19.62 -7.02 6.73
N LYS A 332 -19.71 -8.34 6.56
CA LYS A 332 -19.18 -9.30 7.57
C LYS A 332 -17.73 -9.72 7.31
N ASP A 333 -17.26 -9.56 6.09
CA ASP A 333 -15.94 -10.00 5.65
C ASP A 333 -15.41 -9.10 4.53
N ALA A 334 -14.09 -9.04 4.43
CA ALA A 334 -13.38 -8.17 3.50
C ALA A 334 -13.62 -8.55 2.03
N ASP A 335 -13.77 -9.84 1.72
CA ASP A 335 -14.06 -10.33 0.38
C ASP A 335 -15.37 -9.74 -0.15
N SER A 336 -16.46 -9.91 0.62
CA SER A 336 -17.79 -9.39 0.31
C SER A 336 -17.80 -7.86 0.21
N TYR A 337 -17.09 -7.18 1.10
CA TYR A 337 -16.94 -5.72 1.00
C TYR A 337 -16.26 -5.32 -0.31
N LEU A 338 -15.09 -5.89 -0.63
CA LEU A 338 -14.36 -5.53 -1.83
C LEU A 338 -15.16 -5.84 -3.08
N GLU A 339 -15.92 -6.93 -3.14
CA GLU A 339 -16.75 -7.29 -4.31
C GLU A 339 -17.90 -6.29 -4.56
N ASN A 340 -18.31 -5.54 -3.54
CA ASN A 340 -19.48 -4.66 -3.61
C ASN A 340 -19.16 -3.16 -3.39
N CYS A 341 -17.88 -2.78 -3.24
CA CYS A 341 -17.47 -1.40 -2.94
C CYS A 341 -17.33 -0.46 -4.17
N TYR A 342 -18.01 -0.76 -5.28
CA TYR A 342 -17.97 0.08 -6.48
C TYR A 342 -18.51 1.49 -6.18
N SER A 343 -17.68 2.48 -6.47
CA SER A 343 -18.01 3.89 -6.38
C SER A 343 -18.02 4.48 -7.78
N ALA A 344 -19.20 4.90 -8.25
CA ALA A 344 -19.34 5.65 -9.49
C ALA A 344 -18.90 7.10 -9.28
N TYR A 345 -18.30 7.69 -10.31
CA TYR A 345 -17.86 9.08 -10.28
C TYR A 345 -18.03 9.74 -11.66
N GLU A 346 -18.24 11.05 -11.63
CA GLU A 346 -18.32 11.90 -12.82
C GLU A 346 -17.35 13.06 -12.63
N LEU A 347 -16.66 13.44 -13.72
CA LEU A 347 -15.68 14.52 -13.74
C LEU A 347 -15.99 15.46 -14.90
N GLU A 348 -15.49 16.69 -14.80
CA GLU A 348 -15.44 17.61 -15.94
C GLU A 348 -14.17 17.27 -16.76
N PRO A 349 -14.30 16.72 -17.98
CA PRO A 349 -13.16 16.28 -18.76
C PRO A 349 -12.40 17.45 -19.37
N SER A 350 -11.08 17.32 -19.44
CA SER A 350 -10.21 18.18 -20.26
C SER A 350 -10.45 17.90 -21.75
N ASP A 351 -10.63 18.96 -22.54
CA ASP A 351 -10.72 18.92 -24.01
C ASP A 351 -9.35 19.10 -24.70
N ASP A 352 -8.26 19.17 -23.93
CA ASP A 352 -6.90 19.17 -24.45
C ASP A 352 -6.41 17.71 -24.62
N PRO A 353 -6.22 17.21 -25.85
CA PRO A 353 -5.78 15.83 -26.11
C PRO A 353 -4.35 15.55 -25.60
N GLU A 354 -3.57 16.58 -25.27
CA GLU A 354 -2.23 16.45 -24.69
C GLU A 354 -2.24 16.44 -23.15
N SER A 355 -3.42 16.48 -22.53
CA SER A 355 -3.55 16.34 -21.07
C SER A 355 -3.07 14.98 -20.59
N ASP A 356 -2.62 14.92 -19.33
CA ASP A 356 -2.26 13.65 -18.70
C ASP A 356 -3.41 12.64 -18.81
N TRP A 357 -3.06 11.35 -18.88
CA TRP A 357 -4.04 10.28 -18.95
C TRP A 357 -5.10 10.41 -17.85
N ARG A 358 -6.33 10.02 -18.17
CA ARG A 358 -7.54 10.12 -17.34
C ARG A 358 -8.08 11.53 -17.09
N LEU A 359 -7.38 12.61 -17.46
CA LEU A 359 -7.96 13.96 -17.36
C LEU A 359 -9.08 14.20 -18.38
N ASP A 360 -9.17 13.35 -19.42
CA ASP A 360 -10.27 13.34 -20.39
C ASP A 360 -11.51 12.57 -19.90
N VAL A 361 -11.46 11.93 -18.72
CA VAL A 361 -12.56 11.11 -18.18
C VAL A 361 -13.75 11.98 -17.83
N PHE A 362 -14.94 11.57 -18.27
CA PHE A 362 -16.20 12.19 -17.87
C PHE A 362 -17.03 11.30 -16.92
N ALA A 363 -16.87 9.97 -16.99
CA ALA A 363 -17.56 9.05 -16.10
C ALA A 363 -16.74 7.77 -15.88
N GLY A 364 -16.82 7.20 -14.68
CA GLY A 364 -16.19 5.92 -14.37
C GLY A 364 -16.72 5.29 -13.10
N ALA A 365 -16.20 4.10 -12.80
CA ALA A 365 -16.45 3.40 -11.55
C ALA A 365 -15.15 2.74 -11.08
N THR A 366 -14.90 2.78 -9.77
CA THR A 366 -13.74 2.15 -9.15
C THR A 366 -14.09 1.50 -7.81
N ARG A 367 -13.42 0.41 -7.49
CA ARG A 367 -13.43 -0.24 -6.17
C ARG A 367 -12.37 0.33 -5.21
N CYS A 368 -11.44 1.12 -5.72
CA CYS A 368 -10.34 1.70 -4.94
C CYS A 368 -10.26 3.22 -5.14
N ILE A 369 -11.12 3.95 -4.43
CA ILE A 369 -11.14 5.42 -4.43
C ILE A 369 -9.80 6.04 -4.01
N PRO A 370 -9.04 5.52 -3.02
CA PRO A 370 -7.73 6.09 -2.65
C PRO A 370 -6.76 6.20 -3.84
N LEU A 371 -6.65 5.16 -4.67
CA LEU A 371 -5.80 5.17 -5.88
C LEU A 371 -6.24 6.25 -6.88
N LEU A 372 -7.55 6.38 -7.12
CA LEU A 372 -8.09 7.39 -8.02
C LEU A 372 -7.81 8.80 -7.50
N ASN A 373 -8.07 9.05 -6.22
CA ASN A 373 -7.89 10.36 -5.61
C ASN A 373 -6.42 10.79 -5.67
N GLU A 374 -5.49 9.92 -5.29
CA GLU A 374 -4.07 10.23 -5.36
C GLU A 374 -3.63 10.52 -6.80
N TYR A 375 -4.05 9.69 -7.77
CA TYR A 375 -3.72 9.93 -9.17
C TYR A 375 -4.19 11.31 -9.64
N LEU A 376 -5.43 11.70 -9.34
CA LEU A 376 -5.98 13.00 -9.72
C LEU A 376 -5.26 14.16 -9.01
N ASN A 377 -4.85 13.97 -7.76
CA ASN A 377 -4.10 14.96 -6.97
C ASN A 377 -2.60 14.97 -7.27
N ASN A 378 -2.10 14.09 -8.15
CA ASN A 378 -0.67 13.90 -8.40
C ASN A 378 0.12 13.49 -7.13
N GLU A 379 -0.51 12.68 -6.31
CA GLU A 379 0.07 11.98 -5.14
C GLU A 379 0.31 10.51 -5.51
N SER A 380 1.05 9.76 -4.70
CA SER A 380 1.41 8.37 -5.03
C SER A 380 1.75 7.50 -3.83
N SER A 381 1.32 7.87 -2.61
CA SER A 381 1.69 7.11 -1.42
C SER A 381 1.05 5.72 -1.38
N VAL A 382 -0.18 5.58 -1.88
CA VAL A 382 -0.86 4.30 -2.06
C VAL A 382 -0.14 3.46 -3.11
N MET A 383 0.25 4.07 -4.23
CA MET A 383 1.05 3.39 -5.26
C MET A 383 2.38 2.87 -4.73
N ASP A 384 3.08 3.68 -3.93
CA ASP A 384 4.35 3.30 -3.30
C ASP A 384 4.18 2.13 -2.33
N ALA A 385 3.07 2.07 -1.58
CA ALA A 385 2.76 0.96 -0.70
C ALA A 385 2.62 -0.37 -1.46
N PHE A 386 1.84 -0.41 -2.55
CA PHE A 386 1.70 -1.62 -3.38
C PHE A 386 3.03 -2.04 -4.04
N HIS A 387 3.79 -1.09 -4.58
CA HIS A 387 5.07 -1.38 -5.22
C HIS A 387 6.07 -2.02 -4.26
N LYS A 388 6.09 -1.55 -3.01
CA LYS A 388 6.95 -2.08 -1.94
C LYS A 388 6.75 -3.60 -1.77
N ASP A 389 5.51 -4.05 -1.91
CA ASP A 389 5.10 -5.45 -1.78
C ASP A 389 5.17 -6.23 -3.11
N GLY A 390 5.46 -5.56 -4.23
CA GLY A 390 5.60 -6.18 -5.55
C GLY A 390 4.27 -6.32 -6.32
N ALA A 391 3.26 -5.54 -5.93
CA ALA A 391 1.98 -5.44 -6.61
C ALA A 391 1.91 -4.12 -7.43
N VAL A 392 1.18 -4.13 -8.54
CA VAL A 392 1.13 -2.97 -9.45
C VAL A 392 -0.30 -2.58 -9.79
N PRO A 393 -0.86 -1.56 -9.11
CA PRO A 393 -2.06 -0.91 -9.58
C PRO A 393 -1.76 -0.13 -10.86
N GLY A 394 -2.58 -0.36 -11.88
CA GLY A 394 -2.48 0.35 -13.14
C GLY A 394 -3.77 0.30 -13.94
N PHE A 395 -3.71 0.82 -15.14
CA PHE A 395 -4.81 0.77 -16.08
C PHE A 395 -4.32 0.57 -17.51
N PHE A 396 -5.15 -0.08 -18.31
CA PHE A 396 -5.00 -0.04 -19.76
C PHE A 396 -5.75 1.17 -20.30
N CYS A 397 -5.17 1.85 -21.30
CA CYS A 397 -5.88 2.86 -22.08
C CYS A 397 -5.80 2.55 -23.58
N TYR A 398 -6.89 2.87 -24.27
CA TYR A 398 -7.08 2.59 -25.70
C TYR A 398 -7.96 3.69 -26.34
N PRO A 399 -7.82 3.96 -27.64
CA PRO A 399 -8.52 5.04 -28.31
C PRO A 399 -10.02 4.75 -28.40
N THR A 400 -10.84 5.79 -28.26
CA THR A 400 -12.30 5.68 -28.43
C THR A 400 -12.77 5.95 -29.86
N ASP A 401 -11.89 6.45 -30.72
CA ASP A 401 -12.21 6.83 -32.11
C ASP A 401 -12.43 5.60 -33.02
N ASP A 402 -11.88 4.45 -32.65
CA ASP A 402 -12.09 3.18 -33.36
C ASP A 402 -13.53 2.64 -33.20
N PHE A 403 -14.30 3.18 -32.24
CA PHE A 403 -15.68 2.81 -31.99
C PHE A 403 -16.62 3.85 -32.63
N THR A 404 -17.36 3.43 -33.66
CA THR A 404 -18.27 4.32 -34.41
C THR A 404 -19.70 3.75 -34.47
N GLY A 405 -20.66 4.57 -34.89
CA GLY A 405 -22.07 4.17 -35.08
C GLY A 405 -22.97 4.41 -33.87
N GLU A 406 -24.26 4.07 -34.02
CA GLU A 406 -25.30 4.31 -33.01
C GLU A 406 -25.08 3.49 -31.72
N GLU A 407 -24.41 2.35 -31.80
CA GLU A 407 -24.08 1.49 -30.65
C GLU A 407 -22.68 1.77 -30.06
N ARG A 408 -22.05 2.91 -30.37
CA ARG A 408 -20.68 3.26 -29.93
C ARG A 408 -20.41 2.99 -28.45
N ALA A 409 -21.27 3.53 -27.57
CA ALA A 409 -21.10 3.40 -26.13
C ALA A 409 -21.17 1.94 -25.66
N LYS A 410 -22.05 1.15 -26.26
CA LYS A 410 -22.17 -0.28 -25.97
C LYS A 410 -20.95 -1.05 -26.46
N ASN A 411 -20.50 -0.79 -27.68
CA ASN A 411 -19.31 -1.45 -28.24
C ASN A 411 -18.04 -1.17 -27.42
N MET A 412 -17.92 0.02 -26.83
CA MET A 412 -16.80 0.35 -25.93
C MET A 412 -16.87 -0.44 -24.62
N LEU A 413 -18.06 -0.66 -24.07
CA LEU A 413 -18.24 -1.50 -22.87
C LEU A 413 -17.97 -2.97 -23.21
N ASP A 414 -18.55 -3.49 -24.30
CA ASP A 414 -18.34 -4.86 -24.77
C ASP A 414 -16.84 -5.13 -25.04
N PHE A 415 -16.10 -4.15 -25.57
CA PHE A 415 -14.65 -4.26 -25.77
C PHE A 415 -13.88 -4.31 -24.45
N ARG A 416 -14.29 -3.52 -23.45
CA ARG A 416 -13.68 -3.53 -22.13
C ARG A 416 -13.89 -4.87 -21.42
N ASP A 417 -15.12 -5.39 -21.47
CA ASP A 417 -15.48 -6.69 -20.90
C ASP A 417 -14.67 -7.81 -21.58
N ALA A 418 -14.50 -7.74 -22.91
CA ALA A 418 -13.69 -8.70 -23.66
C ALA A 418 -12.18 -8.61 -23.31
N LEU A 419 -11.65 -7.40 -23.06
CA LEU A 419 -10.27 -7.22 -22.60
C LEU A 419 -10.10 -7.82 -21.20
N GLU A 420 -11.04 -7.57 -20.30
CA GLU A 420 -11.07 -8.15 -18.95
C GLU A 420 -11.06 -9.69 -19.01
N GLU A 421 -11.98 -10.30 -19.76
CA GLU A 421 -12.07 -11.75 -19.94
C GLU A 421 -10.79 -12.34 -20.55
N ALA A 422 -10.21 -11.68 -21.57
CA ALA A 422 -9.00 -12.16 -22.21
C ALA A 422 -7.78 -12.13 -21.27
N VAL A 423 -7.67 -11.12 -20.41
CA VAL A 423 -6.59 -11.07 -19.41
C VAL A 423 -6.80 -12.16 -18.36
N LEU A 424 -8.02 -12.36 -17.85
CA LEU A 424 -8.32 -13.44 -16.91
C LEU A 424 -8.01 -14.84 -17.50
N GLU A 425 -8.38 -15.09 -18.76
CA GLU A 425 -8.13 -16.38 -19.41
C GLU A 425 -6.63 -16.66 -19.60
N LYS A 426 -5.85 -15.64 -20.01
CA LYS A 426 -4.45 -15.82 -20.41
C LYS A 426 -3.44 -15.63 -19.29
N ALA A 427 -3.62 -14.60 -18.46
CA ALA A 427 -2.75 -14.35 -17.31
C ALA A 427 -3.13 -15.24 -16.11
N GLY A 428 -4.42 -15.61 -16.02
CA GLY A 428 -5.00 -16.34 -14.90
C GLY A 428 -5.63 -15.40 -13.87
N GLU A 429 -6.68 -15.88 -13.20
CA GLU A 429 -7.41 -15.13 -12.16
C GLU A 429 -6.50 -14.69 -11.00
N ASP A 430 -5.43 -15.43 -10.71
CA ASP A 430 -4.48 -15.11 -9.64
C ASP A 430 -3.46 -14.03 -10.04
N ALA A 431 -3.39 -13.64 -11.31
CA ALA A 431 -2.46 -12.62 -11.79
C ALA A 431 -3.01 -11.19 -11.66
N VAL A 432 -4.33 -11.01 -11.55
CA VAL A 432 -4.97 -9.70 -11.62
C VAL A 432 -6.26 -9.59 -10.81
N THR A 433 -6.50 -8.42 -10.21
CA THR A 433 -7.81 -8.01 -9.68
C THR A 433 -8.28 -6.76 -10.41
N PHE A 434 -9.43 -6.82 -11.09
CA PHE A 434 -10.02 -5.64 -11.72
C PHE A 434 -10.71 -4.73 -10.72
N LEU A 435 -10.46 -3.43 -10.86
CA LEU A 435 -10.97 -2.37 -9.99
C LEU A 435 -12.16 -1.63 -10.60
N GLY A 436 -12.33 -1.70 -11.92
CA GLY A 436 -13.37 -1.00 -12.66
C GLY A 436 -12.81 -0.37 -13.93
N GLY A 437 -13.32 0.79 -14.31
CA GLY A 437 -12.85 1.48 -15.50
C GLY A 437 -13.56 2.79 -15.75
N ALA A 438 -13.11 3.52 -16.76
CA ALA A 438 -13.57 4.86 -17.05
C ALA A 438 -13.74 5.11 -18.54
N SER A 439 -14.60 6.06 -18.87
CA SER A 439 -14.82 6.54 -20.23
C SER A 439 -14.41 8.01 -20.30
N GLY A 440 -13.50 8.32 -21.21
CA GLY A 440 -13.07 9.67 -21.51
C GLY A 440 -13.44 10.12 -22.91
N LEU A 441 -13.14 11.38 -23.20
CA LEU A 441 -13.39 11.99 -24.50
C LEU A 441 -12.56 11.31 -25.61
N TYR A 442 -11.32 10.92 -25.28
CA TYR A 442 -10.37 10.35 -26.23
C TYR A 442 -10.09 8.89 -25.93
N CYS A 443 -10.10 8.47 -24.66
CA CYS A 443 -9.66 7.14 -24.23
C CYS A 443 -10.72 6.36 -23.44
N GLY A 444 -10.71 5.04 -23.62
CA GLY A 444 -11.34 4.09 -22.70
C GLY A 444 -10.30 3.54 -21.72
N TYR A 445 -10.73 3.25 -20.49
CA TYR A 445 -9.85 2.81 -19.41
C TYR A 445 -10.36 1.53 -18.73
N LEU A 446 -9.45 0.60 -18.44
CA LEU A 446 -9.68 -0.59 -17.63
C LEU A 446 -8.68 -0.63 -16.48
N ASP A 447 -9.17 -0.54 -15.25
CA ASP A 447 -8.39 -0.34 -14.04
C ASP A 447 -8.19 -1.68 -13.32
N PHE A 448 -6.97 -1.95 -12.85
CA PHE A 448 -6.61 -3.22 -12.22
C PHE A 448 -5.49 -3.10 -11.19
N ILE A 449 -5.34 -4.14 -10.36
CA ILE A 449 -4.12 -4.44 -9.61
C ILE A 449 -3.52 -5.70 -10.21
N ALA A 450 -2.30 -5.61 -10.73
CA ALA A 450 -1.55 -6.77 -11.18
C ALA A 450 -0.74 -7.34 -10.02
N TRP A 451 -1.02 -8.60 -9.71
CA TRP A 451 -0.24 -9.42 -8.79
C TRP A 451 0.94 -10.08 -9.48
N ASP A 452 0.91 -10.13 -10.81
CA ASP A 452 1.96 -10.56 -11.74
C ASP A 452 1.89 -9.66 -13.00
N LEU A 453 2.59 -8.52 -12.98
CA LEU A 453 2.52 -7.52 -14.05
C LEU A 453 2.96 -8.07 -15.42
N PRO A 454 4.07 -8.81 -15.57
CA PRO A 454 4.45 -9.39 -16.87
C PRO A 454 3.35 -10.23 -17.50
N ALA A 455 2.71 -11.14 -16.75
CA ALA A 455 1.62 -11.97 -17.27
C ALA A 455 0.43 -11.13 -17.75
N VAL A 456 0.05 -10.10 -16.98
CA VAL A 456 -1.04 -9.19 -17.31
C VAL A 456 -0.75 -8.35 -18.56
N MET A 457 0.46 -7.81 -18.68
CA MET A 457 0.88 -7.03 -19.85
C MET A 457 0.96 -7.89 -21.12
N ASP A 458 1.49 -9.10 -21.02
CA ASP A 458 1.59 -10.02 -22.16
C ASP A 458 0.20 -10.44 -22.68
N ALA A 459 -0.73 -10.75 -21.77
CA ALA A 459 -2.11 -11.08 -22.12
C ALA A 459 -2.83 -9.91 -22.81
N ALA A 460 -2.71 -8.71 -22.26
CA ALA A 460 -3.32 -7.51 -22.84
C ALA A 460 -2.69 -7.13 -24.18
N ARG A 461 -1.37 -7.26 -24.34
CA ARG A 461 -0.69 -7.05 -25.63
C ARG A 461 -1.27 -7.96 -26.71
N GLU A 462 -1.40 -9.26 -26.42
CA GLU A 462 -1.96 -10.23 -27.38
C GLU A 462 -3.41 -9.89 -27.75
N PHE A 463 -4.21 -9.42 -26.78
CA PHE A 463 -5.58 -8.96 -27.05
C PHE A 463 -5.60 -7.74 -27.98
N PHE A 464 -4.78 -6.71 -27.71
CA PHE A 464 -4.70 -5.51 -28.55
C PHE A 464 -4.20 -5.83 -29.97
N GLU A 465 -3.23 -6.74 -30.11
CA GLU A 465 -2.71 -7.18 -31.41
C GLU A 465 -3.78 -7.84 -32.29
N ALA A 466 -4.69 -8.61 -31.67
CA ALA A 466 -5.81 -9.25 -32.36
C ALA A 466 -7.06 -8.35 -32.50
N GLY A 467 -7.10 -7.26 -31.73
CA GLY A 467 -8.26 -6.39 -31.58
C GLY A 467 -8.43 -5.35 -32.69
N PRO A 468 -9.58 -4.65 -32.72
CA PRO A 468 -9.86 -3.62 -33.70
C PRO A 468 -9.07 -2.32 -33.45
N THR A 469 -8.59 -2.06 -32.23
CA THR A 469 -8.03 -0.76 -31.85
C THR A 469 -6.71 -0.44 -32.54
N ALA A 470 -6.44 0.84 -32.77
CA ALA A 470 -5.21 1.32 -33.40
C ALA A 470 -4.00 1.24 -32.45
N TRP A 471 -4.23 1.36 -31.14
CA TRP A 471 -3.18 1.24 -30.13
C TRP A 471 -3.75 0.79 -28.79
N GLY A 472 -2.85 0.38 -27.89
CA GLY A 472 -3.15 0.05 -26.51
C GLY A 472 -1.93 0.30 -25.64
N ASN A 473 -2.12 0.98 -24.51
CA ASN A 473 -1.05 1.28 -23.57
C ASN A 473 -1.40 0.76 -22.17
N PHE A 474 -0.35 0.51 -21.40
CA PHE A 474 -0.39 0.34 -19.95
C PHE A 474 0.12 1.62 -19.27
N HIS A 475 -0.45 1.97 -18.14
CA HIS A 475 0.03 3.05 -17.29
C HIS A 475 -0.16 2.65 -15.82
N THR A 476 0.80 2.94 -14.96
CA THR A 476 0.64 2.74 -13.51
C THR A 476 -0.33 3.78 -12.95
N PHE A 477 -0.92 3.56 -11.77
CA PHE A 477 -1.74 4.59 -11.11
C PHE A 477 -0.88 5.73 -10.49
N ARG A 478 0.23 6.09 -11.14
CA ARG A 478 1.11 7.21 -10.81
C ARG A 478 1.08 8.23 -11.94
N ARG A 479 0.59 9.44 -11.71
CA ARG A 479 0.32 10.43 -12.78
C ARG A 479 1.58 11.00 -13.43
N ASN A 480 2.66 11.17 -12.69
CA ASN A 480 3.87 11.86 -13.15
C ASN A 480 4.89 10.96 -13.89
N VAL A 481 4.45 9.83 -14.46
CA VAL A 481 5.31 8.92 -15.24
C VAL A 481 4.72 8.68 -16.64
N SER A 482 5.49 8.04 -17.51
CA SER A 482 5.06 7.79 -18.89
C SER A 482 4.26 6.49 -19.02
N ALA A 483 3.38 6.43 -20.01
CA ALA A 483 2.75 5.19 -20.43
C ALA A 483 3.75 4.22 -21.08
N VAL A 484 3.49 2.92 -20.91
CA VAL A 484 4.16 1.84 -21.63
C VAL A 484 3.29 1.44 -22.83
N ARG A 485 3.85 1.53 -24.03
CA ARG A 485 3.17 1.09 -25.25
C ARG A 485 3.15 -0.43 -25.30
N LEU A 486 1.94 -1.02 -25.34
CA LEU A 486 1.77 -2.45 -25.55
C LEU A 486 1.60 -2.77 -27.03
N TYR A 487 0.82 -1.96 -27.74
CA TYR A 487 0.49 -2.17 -29.15
C TYR A 487 0.32 -0.83 -29.88
N TYR A 488 0.72 -0.81 -31.15
CA TYR A 488 0.44 0.27 -32.09
C TYR A 488 0.37 -0.29 -33.52
N ARG A 489 -0.70 0.05 -34.24
CA ARG A 489 -0.90 -0.28 -35.64
C ARG A 489 -0.33 0.85 -36.49
N GLU A 490 0.74 0.57 -37.23
CA GLU A 490 1.22 1.51 -38.24
C GLU A 490 0.10 1.72 -39.28
N GLU A 491 -0.29 2.98 -39.49
CA GLU A 491 -1.11 3.32 -40.64
C GLU A 491 -0.32 2.94 -41.89
N ALA A 492 -0.90 2.09 -42.75
CA ALA A 492 -0.32 1.85 -44.07
C ALA A 492 -0.21 3.21 -44.75
N GLU A 493 1.02 3.67 -45.01
CA GLU A 493 1.25 4.85 -45.84
C GLU A 493 0.35 4.71 -47.05
N ALA A 494 -0.64 5.61 -47.18
CA ALA A 494 -1.44 5.67 -48.38
C ALA A 494 -0.44 5.88 -49.51
N GLU A 495 -0.18 4.81 -50.29
CA GLU A 495 0.49 4.90 -51.56
C GLU A 495 -0.27 5.98 -52.32
N THR A 496 0.35 7.16 -52.37
CA THR A 496 -0.08 8.26 -53.19
C THR A 496 0.24 7.80 -54.61
N GLU A 497 -0.65 6.98 -55.17
CA GLU A 497 -0.67 6.67 -56.59
C GLU A 497 -0.99 7.97 -57.35
N GLU A 498 0.09 8.53 -57.90
CA GLU A 498 0.25 9.50 -59.01
C GLU A 498 -0.22 10.96 -58.86
#